data_AF-A0A0Q4BBE3-F1
#
_entry.id   AF-A0A0Q4BBE3-F1
#
_cell.length_a   1.000
_cell.length_b   1.000
_cell.length_c   1.000
_cell.angle_alpha   90.00
_cell.angle_beta   90.00
_cell.angle_gamma   90.00
#
_symmetry.space_group_name_H-M   'P 1'
#
loop_
_entity.id
_entity.type
_entity.pdbx_description
1 polymer ?
#
loop_
_entity_poly.entity_id
_entity_poly.type
_entity_poly.pdbx_seq_one_letter_code
_entity_poly.pdbx_strand_id
1 'polypeptide(L)'
;MIIDDEENSLPRLLYPDENSKNCPSVPAFIVVGGNTLSRGLTVEGLVSTYFARIVAQGDTLMQMGRWFGYRKNYELLPRLWMSDSSSESFREMVKIDNSLREFIRENYNLMTPADFPPKVRKFPGTSYLKRITSPSKMRAAVETDYDFDGTLIETTSFDKSPEIIKANKACTENFIKSLNKPERSEVAEAWVWRGVSGEDIFGDFFSPFKFSERSKNFIMLDSMKKWISTKSDFYNWNVILAGIGDSKRGQWEIGNGVSINKVERGIEKDYGDAVFIGNTLASPIDRVADIYKSNYKSKEDFDTVLKDRSKWRELRAECGLRDVPTLLIYCISKDSEPSSINKSKLDVEEDLIGLTVIMPGVKQTKLKAQYLQIPPSFVRGEE
;
A
#
# COMPACT_ATOMS: atom_id res chain seq x y z
N MET A 1 -47.31 15.91 -8.17
CA MET A 1 -46.65 17.20 -7.88
C MET A 1 -45.49 17.36 -8.86
N ILE A 2 -45.43 18.46 -9.62
CA ILE A 2 -44.40 18.68 -10.63
C ILE A 2 -43.15 19.20 -9.92
N ILE A 3 -42.01 18.53 -10.09
CA ILE A 3 -40.70 19.01 -9.65
C ILE A 3 -39.85 19.15 -10.91
N ASP A 4 -39.80 20.36 -11.46
CA ASP A 4 -38.62 20.93 -12.10
C ASP A 4 -38.89 22.42 -12.42
N ASP A 5 -38.08 23.29 -11.80
CA ASP A 5 -37.93 24.70 -12.16
C ASP A 5 -37.08 24.78 -13.44
N GLU A 6 -37.74 24.84 -14.61
CA GLU A 6 -37.22 25.47 -15.83
C GLU A 6 -38.39 25.61 -16.81
N GLU A 7 -38.76 26.85 -17.10
CA GLU A 7 -40.00 27.33 -17.77
C GLU A 7 -40.25 26.82 -19.21
N ASN A 8 -39.51 25.81 -19.68
CA ASN A 8 -39.73 25.15 -20.98
C ASN A 8 -39.27 23.68 -21.05
N SER A 9 -39.03 23.00 -19.93
CA SER A 9 -38.68 21.58 -19.93
C SER A 9 -39.91 20.69 -19.72
N LEU A 10 -40.16 19.76 -20.64
CA LEU A 10 -41.15 18.69 -20.43
C LEU A 10 -40.75 17.89 -19.18
N PRO A 11 -41.67 17.64 -18.23
CA PRO A 11 -41.37 16.89 -17.02
C PRO A 11 -40.81 15.50 -17.38
N ARG A 12 -39.62 15.18 -16.86
CA ARG A 12 -38.89 13.94 -17.18
C ARG A 12 -39.58 12.68 -16.63
N LEU A 13 -40.47 12.85 -15.67
CA LEU A 13 -41.31 11.80 -15.10
C LEU A 13 -42.67 12.37 -14.72
N LEU A 14 -43.73 11.77 -15.23
CA LEU A 14 -45.12 12.14 -14.91
C LEU A 14 -45.77 10.99 -14.18
N TYR A 15 -46.28 11.27 -12.98
CA TYR A 15 -47.15 10.38 -12.25
C TYR A 15 -48.61 10.69 -12.60
N PRO A 16 -49.50 9.69 -12.68
CA PRO A 16 -50.93 9.93 -12.77
C PRO A 16 -51.42 10.80 -11.61
N ASP A 17 -52.31 11.76 -11.90
CA ASP A 17 -52.90 12.60 -10.86
C ASP A 17 -53.93 11.79 -10.06
N GLU A 18 -53.70 11.67 -8.74
CA GLU A 18 -54.60 11.01 -7.79
C GLU A 18 -56.01 11.62 -7.78
N ASN A 19 -56.15 12.88 -8.21
CA ASN A 19 -57.44 13.58 -8.30
C ASN A 19 -58.15 13.38 -9.65
N SER A 20 -57.56 12.68 -10.61
CA SER A 20 -58.23 12.37 -11.87
C SER A 20 -59.27 11.26 -11.67
N LYS A 21 -60.52 11.51 -12.07
CA LYS A 21 -61.66 10.59 -11.90
C LYS A 21 -61.47 9.18 -12.49
N ASN A 22 -60.42 8.97 -13.28
CA ASN A 22 -60.12 7.73 -13.98
C ASN A 22 -58.76 7.09 -13.59
N CYS A 23 -58.10 7.55 -12.51
CA CYS A 23 -56.87 6.89 -12.06
C CYS A 23 -57.20 5.70 -11.15
N PRO A 24 -56.85 4.45 -11.53
CA PRO A 24 -56.96 3.32 -10.61
C PRO A 24 -56.05 3.53 -9.40
N SER A 25 -56.45 3.04 -8.23
CA SER A 25 -55.56 2.97 -7.06
C SER A 25 -54.45 1.96 -7.36
N VAL A 26 -53.26 2.46 -7.72
CA VAL A 26 -52.11 1.62 -8.04
C VAL A 26 -51.22 1.50 -6.80
N PRO A 27 -50.93 0.28 -6.31
CA PRO A 27 -50.13 0.09 -5.11
C PRO A 27 -48.64 0.39 -5.30
N ALA A 28 -48.14 0.37 -6.55
CA ALA A 28 -46.74 0.63 -6.86
C ALA A 28 -46.55 1.10 -8.31
N PHE A 29 -45.60 2.02 -8.52
CA PHE A 29 -45.15 2.43 -9.84
C PHE A 29 -43.82 1.75 -10.20
N ILE A 30 -43.73 1.20 -11.40
CA ILE A 30 -42.47 0.71 -11.96
C ILE A 30 -42.00 1.72 -13.00
N VAL A 31 -40.93 2.43 -12.68
CA VAL A 31 -40.30 3.39 -13.59
C VAL A 31 -39.17 2.69 -14.33
N VAL A 32 -39.29 2.61 -15.65
CA VAL A 32 -38.26 2.02 -16.52
C VAL A 32 -37.68 3.11 -17.40
N GLY A 33 -36.36 3.25 -17.44
CA GLY A 33 -35.76 3.91 -18.59
C GLY A 33 -34.25 4.02 -18.60
N GLY A 34 -33.77 4.73 -19.60
CA GLY A 34 -32.36 4.75 -20.02
C GLY A 34 -31.52 5.87 -19.40
N ASN A 35 -30.47 6.29 -20.13
CA ASN A 35 -29.51 7.30 -19.65
C ASN A 35 -30.16 8.65 -19.30
N THR A 36 -31.31 8.99 -19.88
CA THR A 36 -32.01 10.25 -19.61
C THR A 36 -32.55 10.32 -18.19
N LEU A 37 -32.91 9.18 -17.60
CA LEU A 37 -33.33 9.09 -16.20
C LEU A 37 -32.13 9.05 -15.24
N SER A 38 -30.91 8.86 -15.74
CA SER A 38 -29.71 8.60 -14.93
C SER A 38 -28.98 9.79 -14.36
N ARG A 39 -29.51 10.98 -14.60
CA ARG A 39 -28.90 12.23 -14.13
C ARG A 39 -29.95 13.21 -13.63
N GLY A 40 -29.75 13.67 -12.40
CA GLY A 40 -30.46 14.82 -11.83
C GLY A 40 -31.92 14.58 -11.45
N LEU A 41 -32.44 13.35 -11.57
CA LEU A 41 -33.81 13.03 -11.17
C LEU A 41 -33.84 12.35 -9.79
N THR A 42 -34.69 12.86 -8.92
CA THR A 42 -35.01 12.25 -7.64
C THR A 42 -36.36 11.56 -7.75
N VAL A 43 -36.39 10.23 -7.61
CA VAL A 43 -37.64 9.46 -7.56
C VAL A 43 -38.13 9.43 -6.12
N GLU A 44 -39.25 10.09 -5.86
CA GLU A 44 -39.91 10.05 -4.55
C GLU A 44 -40.50 8.66 -4.28
N GLY A 45 -40.38 8.18 -3.05
CA GLY A 45 -40.87 6.85 -2.68
C GLY A 45 -40.09 5.68 -3.30
N LEU A 46 -38.86 5.90 -3.79
CA LEU A 46 -38.04 4.82 -4.34
C LEU A 46 -37.60 3.84 -3.24
N VAL A 47 -38.18 2.64 -3.26
CA VAL A 47 -37.84 1.55 -2.32
C VAL A 47 -37.01 0.45 -2.98
N SER A 48 -37.24 0.15 -4.26
CA SER A 48 -36.56 -0.93 -4.97
C SER A 48 -35.91 -0.45 -6.25
N THR A 49 -34.63 -0.78 -6.44
CA THR A 49 -33.84 -0.45 -7.63
C THR A 49 -33.35 -1.73 -8.29
N TYR A 50 -33.62 -1.86 -9.59
CA TYR A 50 -33.10 -2.95 -10.42
C TYR A 50 -32.07 -2.40 -11.41
N PHE A 51 -30.81 -2.82 -11.26
CA PHE A 51 -29.67 -2.33 -12.02
C PHE A 51 -29.10 -3.43 -12.91
N ALA A 52 -29.50 -3.43 -14.18
CA ALA A 52 -29.12 -4.43 -15.16
C ALA A 52 -27.86 -4.08 -15.98
N ARG A 53 -27.27 -2.89 -15.78
CA ARG A 53 -26.21 -2.37 -16.65
C ARG A 53 -24.82 -2.64 -16.08
N ILE A 54 -23.94 -3.16 -16.93
CA ILE A 54 -22.51 -3.22 -16.63
C ILE A 54 -21.86 -1.93 -17.13
N VAL A 55 -21.21 -1.19 -16.24
CA VAL A 55 -20.57 0.08 -16.53
C VAL A 55 -19.06 -0.07 -16.41
N ALA A 56 -18.32 0.30 -17.45
CA ALA A 56 -16.86 0.18 -17.48
C ALA A 56 -16.11 1.42 -16.95
N GLN A 57 -16.83 2.48 -16.58
CA GLN A 57 -16.28 3.78 -16.15
C GLN A 57 -16.70 4.08 -14.71
N GLY A 58 -15.73 4.34 -13.83
CA GLY A 58 -15.96 4.59 -12.40
C GLY A 58 -16.81 5.83 -12.11
N ASP A 59 -16.57 6.94 -12.82
CA ASP A 59 -17.35 8.18 -12.66
C ASP A 59 -18.84 8.00 -12.96
N THR A 60 -19.13 7.24 -14.02
CA THR A 60 -20.48 6.90 -14.44
C THR A 60 -21.13 5.96 -13.42
N LEU A 61 -20.37 5.00 -12.90
CA LEU A 61 -20.84 4.11 -11.84
C LEU A 61 -21.20 4.88 -10.56
N MET A 62 -20.34 5.81 -10.12
CA MET A 62 -20.62 6.67 -8.96
C MET A 62 -21.84 7.58 -9.17
N GLN A 63 -22.01 8.13 -10.37
CA GLN A 63 -23.22 8.92 -10.69
C GLN A 63 -24.48 8.06 -10.59
N MET A 64 -24.44 6.84 -11.12
CA MET A 64 -25.57 5.90 -11.09
C MET A 64 -25.86 5.35 -9.69
N GLY A 65 -24.87 5.30 -8.79
CA GLY A 65 -25.06 4.89 -7.40
C GLY A 65 -26.07 5.78 -6.63
N ARG A 66 -26.33 7.00 -7.11
CA ARG A 66 -27.37 7.88 -6.54
C ARG A 66 -28.79 7.30 -6.67
N TRP A 67 -29.01 6.39 -7.61
CA TRP A 67 -30.28 5.72 -7.80
C TRP A 67 -30.62 4.67 -6.75
N PHE A 68 -29.70 4.34 -5.84
CA PHE A 68 -30.00 3.35 -4.81
C PHE A 68 -31.02 3.85 -3.78
N GLY A 69 -31.41 5.13 -3.84
CA GLY A 69 -32.44 5.67 -2.97
C GLY A 69 -32.00 5.79 -1.51
N TYR A 70 -30.69 5.74 -1.24
CA TYR A 70 -30.16 5.94 0.11
C TYR A 70 -30.60 7.30 0.64
N ARG A 71 -31.29 7.29 1.78
CA ARG A 71 -31.61 8.48 2.56
C ARG A 71 -31.30 8.22 4.02
N LYS A 72 -30.70 9.21 4.66
CA LYS A 72 -30.45 9.20 6.10
C LYS A 72 -31.78 8.97 6.83
N ASN A 73 -31.78 8.12 7.86
CA ASN A 73 -32.93 7.64 8.63
C ASN A 73 -33.84 6.61 7.91
N TYR A 74 -33.54 6.22 6.67
CA TYR A 74 -34.28 5.21 5.91
C TYR A 74 -33.35 4.11 5.37
N GLU A 75 -32.21 3.88 6.03
CA GLU A 75 -31.11 3.05 5.52
C GLU A 75 -31.51 1.59 5.27
N LEU A 76 -32.53 1.10 5.99
CA LEU A 76 -33.02 -0.28 5.92
C LEU A 76 -34.09 -0.50 4.84
N LEU A 77 -34.63 0.57 4.25
CA LEU A 77 -35.72 0.46 3.29
C LEU A 77 -35.27 0.11 1.87
N PRO A 78 -34.17 0.69 1.32
CA PRO A 78 -33.75 0.38 -0.03
C PRO A 78 -33.50 -1.11 -0.28
N ARG A 79 -33.94 -1.57 -1.45
CA ARG A 79 -33.68 -2.91 -1.99
C ARG A 79 -32.98 -2.74 -3.33
N LEU A 80 -31.85 -3.41 -3.49
CA LEU A 80 -31.00 -3.27 -4.66
C LEU A 80 -30.77 -4.62 -5.30
N TRP A 81 -31.15 -4.71 -6.57
CA TRP A 81 -31.01 -5.90 -7.39
C TRP A 81 -30.04 -5.59 -8.51
N MET A 82 -28.93 -6.31 -8.59
CA MET A 82 -27.93 -6.11 -9.64
C MET A 82 -27.16 -7.40 -9.90
N SER A 83 -26.42 -7.46 -11.00
CA SER A 83 -25.50 -8.56 -11.27
C SER A 83 -24.32 -8.57 -10.28
N ASP A 84 -23.73 -9.75 -10.05
CA ASP A 84 -22.52 -9.90 -9.23
C ASP A 84 -21.37 -9.02 -9.75
N SER A 85 -21.23 -8.91 -11.08
CA SER A 85 -20.24 -8.04 -11.72
C SER A 85 -20.42 -6.55 -11.37
N SER A 86 -21.66 -6.08 -11.30
CA SER A 86 -21.98 -4.70 -10.92
C SER A 86 -21.70 -4.49 -9.43
N SER A 87 -22.07 -5.46 -8.59
CA SER A 87 -21.82 -5.43 -7.15
C SER A 87 -20.34 -5.35 -6.83
N GLU A 88 -19.52 -6.17 -7.48
CA GLU A 88 -18.06 -6.14 -7.31
C GLU A 88 -17.48 -4.79 -7.78
N SER A 89 -17.96 -4.26 -8.90
CA SER A 89 -17.55 -2.93 -9.39
C SER A 89 -17.83 -1.82 -8.37
N PHE A 90 -19.00 -1.82 -7.72
CA PHE A 90 -19.31 -0.86 -6.67
C PHE A 90 -18.40 -1.04 -5.45
N ARG A 91 -18.11 -2.28 -5.03
CA ARG A 91 -17.19 -2.58 -3.92
C ARG A 91 -15.78 -2.09 -4.22
N GLU A 92 -15.27 -2.33 -5.42
CA GLU A 92 -13.97 -1.83 -5.86
C GLU A 92 -13.91 -0.30 -5.85
N MET A 93 -14.97 0.36 -6.34
CA MET A 93 -15.04 1.82 -6.35
C MET A 93 -15.01 2.40 -4.93
N VAL A 94 -15.75 1.82 -4.00
CA VAL A 94 -15.75 2.23 -2.58
C VAL A 94 -14.36 2.04 -1.95
N LYS A 95 -13.65 0.95 -2.28
CA LYS A 95 -12.27 0.74 -1.81
C LYS A 95 -11.33 1.85 -2.30
N ILE A 96 -11.45 2.27 -3.55
CA ILE A 96 -10.63 3.36 -4.12
C ILE A 96 -10.98 4.70 -3.46
N ASP A 97 -12.27 5.03 -3.31
CA ASP A 97 -12.72 6.26 -2.66
C ASP A 97 -12.23 6.35 -1.20
N ASN A 98 -12.38 5.27 -0.42
CA ASN A 98 -11.90 5.22 0.96
C ASN A 98 -10.37 5.37 1.03
N SER A 99 -9.63 4.68 0.16
CA SER A 99 -8.17 4.79 0.11
C SER A 99 -7.73 6.22 -0.22
N LEU A 100 -8.45 6.93 -1.09
CA LEU A 100 -8.17 8.34 -1.41
C LEU A 100 -8.47 9.27 -0.24
N ARG A 101 -9.54 9.01 0.52
CA ARG A 101 -9.87 9.79 1.73
C ARG A 101 -8.84 9.57 2.85
N GLU A 102 -8.29 8.37 2.99
CA GLU A 102 -7.35 7.99 4.05
C GLU A 102 -5.98 8.67 3.98
N PHE A 103 -5.11 8.40 3.00
CA PHE A 103 -5.21 9.27 1.82
C PHE A 103 -4.93 10.73 2.20
N ILE A 104 -5.91 11.57 1.86
CA ILE A 104 -5.96 12.99 2.16
C ILE A 104 -5.87 13.25 3.67
N ARG A 105 -6.59 12.49 4.52
CA ARG A 105 -6.63 12.73 5.98
C ARG A 105 -5.25 12.62 6.64
N GLU A 106 -4.46 11.64 6.25
CA GLU A 106 -3.11 11.40 6.79
C GLU A 106 -2.13 12.54 6.42
N ASN A 107 -2.37 13.22 5.30
CA ASN A 107 -1.42 14.18 4.73
C ASN A 107 -1.88 15.64 4.86
N TYR A 108 -3.15 15.88 5.19
CA TYR A 108 -3.77 17.21 5.22
C TYR A 108 -3.05 18.22 6.13
N ASN A 109 -2.44 17.76 7.23
CA ASN A 109 -1.73 18.62 8.19
C ASN A 109 -0.21 18.66 7.99
N LEU A 110 0.34 17.84 7.07
CA LEU A 110 1.78 17.64 6.93
C LEU A 110 2.36 18.37 5.71
N MET A 111 1.55 18.61 4.69
CA MET A 111 1.98 19.11 3.38
C MET A 111 0.88 19.94 2.72
N THR A 112 1.27 20.81 1.78
CA THR A 112 0.28 21.55 0.98
C THR A 112 -0.24 20.67 -0.17
N PRO A 113 -1.44 20.95 -0.72
CA PRO A 113 -1.95 20.23 -1.90
C PRO A 113 -1.04 20.29 -3.14
N ALA A 114 -0.14 21.27 -3.22
CA ALA A 114 0.86 21.37 -4.28
C ALA A 114 2.01 20.38 -4.10
N ASP A 115 2.39 20.11 -2.85
CA ASP A 115 3.43 19.13 -2.51
C ASP A 115 2.91 17.70 -2.63
N PHE A 116 1.59 17.50 -2.50
CA PHE A 116 0.94 16.21 -2.68
C PHE A 116 -0.36 16.30 -3.52
N PRO A 117 -0.31 16.05 -4.84
CA PRO A 117 -1.51 15.98 -5.66
C PRO A 117 -2.33 14.71 -5.35
N PRO A 118 -3.67 14.77 -5.32
CA PRO A 118 -4.52 13.59 -5.14
C PRO A 118 -4.22 12.50 -6.19
N LYS A 119 -3.92 11.28 -5.73
CA LYS A 119 -3.62 10.13 -6.59
C LYS A 119 -4.78 9.14 -6.56
N VAL A 120 -5.29 8.73 -7.72
CA VAL A 120 -6.37 7.73 -7.81
C VAL A 120 -5.82 6.42 -8.37
N ARG A 121 -6.05 5.32 -7.67
CA ARG A 121 -5.56 3.99 -8.06
C ARG A 121 -6.24 3.54 -9.36
N LYS A 122 -5.48 2.95 -10.29
CA LYS A 122 -6.06 2.25 -11.44
C LYS A 122 -6.79 0.98 -11.00
N PHE A 123 -7.84 0.66 -11.73
CA PHE A 123 -8.49 -0.64 -11.62
C PHE A 123 -7.57 -1.76 -12.11
N PRO A 124 -7.55 -2.93 -11.45
CA PRO A 124 -6.86 -4.12 -11.96
C PRO A 124 -7.34 -4.49 -13.37
N GLY A 125 -6.49 -5.12 -14.18
CA GLY A 125 -6.88 -5.59 -15.53
C GLY A 125 -8.03 -6.62 -15.54
N THR A 126 -8.26 -7.28 -14.41
CA THR A 126 -9.37 -8.22 -14.17
C THR A 126 -10.68 -7.56 -13.75
N SER A 127 -10.67 -6.25 -13.48
CA SER A 127 -11.87 -5.51 -13.07
C SER A 127 -12.81 -5.27 -14.24
N TYR A 128 -14.12 -5.28 -13.97
CA TYR A 128 -15.14 -4.83 -14.92
C TYR A 128 -15.07 -3.31 -15.16
N LEU A 129 -14.47 -2.56 -14.21
CA LEU A 129 -14.16 -1.15 -14.37
C LEU A 129 -12.83 -1.02 -15.09
N LYS A 130 -12.89 -0.52 -16.33
CA LYS A 130 -11.71 -0.37 -17.18
C LYS A 130 -11.03 0.98 -16.98
N ARG A 131 -11.79 2.01 -16.58
CA ARG A 131 -11.31 3.40 -16.51
C ARG A 131 -11.97 4.16 -15.37
N ILE A 132 -11.27 5.16 -14.83
CA ILE A 132 -11.79 6.06 -13.79
C ILE A 132 -12.84 7.00 -14.39
N THR A 133 -12.56 7.60 -15.54
CA THR A 133 -13.50 8.47 -16.26
C THR A 133 -13.26 8.38 -17.77
N SER A 134 -14.04 9.13 -18.56
CA SER A 134 -13.92 9.21 -20.01
C SER A 134 -12.56 9.79 -20.44
N PRO A 135 -11.95 9.32 -21.55
CA PRO A 135 -10.64 9.80 -22.03
C PRO A 135 -10.54 11.32 -22.22
N SER A 136 -11.61 11.96 -22.70
CA SER A 136 -11.66 13.43 -22.89
C SER A 136 -11.50 14.24 -21.60
N LYS A 137 -11.81 13.63 -20.45
CA LYS A 137 -11.66 14.23 -19.11
C LYS A 137 -10.33 13.87 -18.45
N MET A 138 -9.56 12.95 -19.02
CA MET A 138 -8.25 12.52 -18.51
C MET A 138 -7.08 13.21 -19.22
N ARG A 139 -7.31 14.33 -19.92
CA ARG A 139 -6.28 15.00 -20.74
C ARG A 139 -5.04 15.44 -19.95
N ALA A 140 -5.20 15.82 -18.69
CA ALA A 140 -4.10 16.19 -17.78
C ALA A 140 -3.70 15.06 -16.83
N ALA A 141 -4.34 13.89 -16.92
CA ALA A 141 -4.01 12.75 -16.08
C ALA A 141 -2.78 12.05 -16.63
N VAL A 142 -1.77 11.93 -15.80
CA VAL A 142 -0.55 11.17 -16.11
C VAL A 142 -0.62 9.85 -15.38
N GLU A 143 -0.39 8.77 -16.13
CA GLU A 143 -0.16 7.46 -15.53
C GLU A 143 1.17 7.49 -14.80
N THR A 144 1.11 7.20 -13.51
CA THR A 144 2.34 6.97 -12.75
C THR A 144 2.64 5.48 -12.77
N ASP A 145 3.93 5.18 -12.89
CA ASP A 145 4.44 3.86 -12.54
C ASP A 145 4.09 3.52 -11.08
N TYR A 146 4.38 2.28 -10.68
CA TYR A 146 4.24 1.79 -9.31
C TYR A 146 4.79 2.83 -8.30
N ASP A 147 3.97 3.20 -7.32
CA ASP A 147 4.34 4.20 -6.31
C ASP A 147 4.84 3.51 -5.05
N PHE A 148 6.15 3.59 -4.79
CA PHE A 148 6.77 2.96 -3.63
C PHE A 148 6.96 3.89 -2.44
N ASP A 149 6.44 5.13 -2.52
CA ASP A 149 6.55 6.15 -1.49
C ASP A 149 6.19 5.61 -0.09
N GLY A 150 7.10 5.79 0.86
CA GLY A 150 7.03 5.34 2.25
C GLY A 150 6.62 3.88 2.46
N THR A 151 6.77 3.01 1.46
CA THR A 151 6.36 1.61 1.57
C THR A 151 7.35 0.81 2.42
N LEU A 152 6.84 -0.13 3.20
CA LEU A 152 7.63 -1.13 3.93
C LEU A 152 7.47 -2.47 3.22
N ILE A 153 8.57 -3.03 2.74
CA ILE A 153 8.60 -4.30 2.00
C ILE A 153 9.42 -5.29 2.82
N GLU A 154 8.88 -6.49 3.07
CA GLU A 154 9.55 -7.49 3.91
C GLU A 154 9.52 -8.86 3.22
N THR A 155 10.61 -9.63 3.35
CA THR A 155 10.64 -11.04 2.95
C THR A 155 10.02 -11.87 4.08
N THR A 156 8.81 -12.34 3.86
CA THR A 156 8.09 -13.17 4.82
C THR A 156 7.94 -14.62 4.37
N SER A 157 8.28 -14.90 3.12
CA SER A 157 8.26 -16.24 2.52
C SER A 157 9.64 -16.60 1.97
N PHE A 158 10.06 -17.83 2.22
CA PHE A 158 11.39 -18.35 1.87
C PHE A 158 11.26 -19.74 1.25
N ASP A 159 12.05 -20.03 0.22
CA ASP A 159 12.19 -21.39 -0.31
C ASP A 159 12.98 -22.27 0.65
N LYS A 160 12.65 -23.56 0.70
CA LYS A 160 13.39 -24.56 1.49
C LYS A 160 14.61 -25.15 0.77
N SER A 161 14.78 -24.89 -0.53
CA SER A 161 15.90 -25.43 -1.32
C SER A 161 17.25 -25.02 -0.72
N PRO A 162 18.09 -25.99 -0.30
CA PRO A 162 19.40 -25.71 0.29
C PRO A 162 20.32 -24.94 -0.67
N GLU A 163 20.21 -25.19 -1.97
CA GLU A 163 20.98 -24.49 -3.01
C GLU A 163 20.63 -23.00 -3.04
N ILE A 164 19.33 -22.67 -2.97
CA ILE A 164 18.84 -21.28 -2.95
C ILE A 164 19.27 -20.59 -1.66
N ILE A 165 19.09 -21.24 -0.51
CA ILE A 165 19.43 -20.65 0.79
C ILE A 165 20.94 -20.38 0.87
N LYS A 166 21.79 -21.33 0.47
CA LYS A 166 23.26 -21.17 0.45
C LYS A 166 23.69 -20.08 -0.53
N ALA A 167 23.07 -20.00 -1.71
CA ALA A 167 23.35 -18.95 -2.68
C ALA A 167 22.99 -17.56 -2.13
N ASN A 168 21.82 -17.42 -1.49
CA ASN A 168 21.38 -16.17 -0.86
C ASN A 168 22.30 -15.74 0.29
N LYS A 169 22.73 -16.70 1.13
CA LYS A 169 23.69 -16.42 2.20
C LYS A 169 25.03 -15.94 1.62
N ALA A 170 25.58 -16.65 0.64
CA ALA A 170 26.84 -16.29 0.01
C ALA A 170 26.79 -14.92 -0.70
N CYS A 171 25.71 -14.61 -1.43
CA CYS A 171 25.57 -13.30 -2.07
C CYS A 171 25.46 -12.17 -1.05
N THR A 172 24.77 -12.40 0.08
CA THR A 172 24.67 -11.43 1.18
C THR A 172 26.04 -11.18 1.83
N GLU A 173 26.81 -12.24 2.09
CA GLU A 173 28.16 -12.09 2.66
C GLU A 173 29.10 -11.35 1.70
N ASN A 174 29.03 -11.64 0.40
CA ASN A 174 29.85 -10.97 -0.60
C ASN A 174 29.49 -9.48 -0.73
N PHE A 175 28.19 -9.16 -0.72
CA PHE A 175 27.72 -7.77 -0.71
C PHE A 175 28.19 -7.03 0.54
N ILE A 176 28.00 -7.59 1.74
CA ILE A 176 28.45 -6.93 2.98
C ILE A 176 29.97 -6.74 3.00
N LYS A 177 30.75 -7.69 2.47
CA LYS A 177 32.22 -7.58 2.36
C LYS A 177 32.68 -6.53 1.36
N SER A 178 31.88 -6.20 0.33
CA SER A 178 32.23 -5.15 -0.63
C SER A 178 31.94 -3.74 -0.12
N LEU A 179 31.10 -3.60 0.91
CA LEU A 179 30.81 -2.31 1.53
C LEU A 179 31.99 -1.79 2.36
N ASN A 180 32.01 -0.46 2.52
CA ASN A 180 32.97 0.25 3.38
C ASN A 180 32.83 -0.13 4.86
N LYS A 181 33.67 0.46 5.72
CA LYS A 181 33.63 0.20 7.17
C LYS A 181 32.27 0.58 7.79
N PRO A 182 31.60 -0.34 8.51
CA PRO A 182 30.35 -0.03 9.21
C PRO A 182 30.57 0.70 10.53
N GLU A 183 29.47 1.24 11.05
CA GLU A 183 29.35 1.77 12.41
C GLU A 183 28.38 0.94 13.24
N ARG A 184 28.52 0.97 14.56
CA ARG A 184 27.55 0.36 15.48
C ARG A 184 26.38 1.32 15.73
N SER A 185 25.17 0.78 15.72
CA SER A 185 23.97 1.55 16.05
C SER A 185 23.98 2.02 17.52
N GLU A 186 23.46 3.22 17.77
CA GLU A 186 23.29 3.77 19.12
C GLU A 186 22.02 3.28 19.83
N VAL A 187 21.09 2.65 19.09
CA VAL A 187 19.73 2.36 19.57
C VAL A 187 19.30 0.90 19.42
N ALA A 188 20.03 0.10 18.63
CA ALA A 188 19.71 -1.30 18.37
C ALA A 188 20.97 -2.16 18.27
N GLU A 189 20.80 -3.48 18.36
CA GLU A 189 21.89 -4.42 18.08
C GLU A 189 22.05 -4.55 16.55
N ALA A 190 22.80 -3.63 15.96
CA ALA A 190 22.97 -3.55 14.52
C ALA A 190 24.29 -2.92 14.07
N TRP A 191 24.74 -3.32 12.88
CA TRP A 191 25.75 -2.60 12.10
C TRP A 191 25.08 -1.76 11.02
N VAL A 192 25.59 -0.55 10.79
CA VAL A 192 25.03 0.41 9.84
C VAL A 192 26.10 0.86 8.84
N TRP A 193 25.79 0.74 7.56
CA TRP A 193 26.51 1.35 6.45
C TRP A 193 25.65 2.48 5.90
N ARG A 194 26.27 3.63 5.60
CA ARG A 194 25.57 4.82 5.12
C ARG A 194 26.09 5.24 3.77
N GLY A 195 25.21 5.83 2.96
CA GLY A 195 25.60 6.31 1.63
C GLY A 195 25.97 5.18 0.68
N VAL A 196 25.35 4.01 0.81
CA VAL A 196 25.54 2.88 -0.11
C VAL A 196 24.78 3.19 -1.40
N SER A 197 25.42 3.03 -2.55
CA SER A 197 24.76 3.30 -3.83
C SER A 197 23.61 2.32 -4.05
N GLY A 198 22.47 2.84 -4.50
CA GLY A 198 21.38 1.99 -4.99
C GLY A 198 21.83 1.11 -6.17
N GLU A 199 22.81 1.53 -6.98
CA GLU A 199 23.34 0.68 -8.05
C GLU A 199 23.98 -0.60 -7.50
N ASP A 200 24.78 -0.47 -6.44
CA ASP A 200 25.41 -1.61 -5.75
C ASP A 200 24.34 -2.52 -5.13
N ILE A 201 23.32 -1.94 -4.49
CA ILE A 201 22.23 -2.74 -3.88
C ILE A 201 21.42 -3.49 -4.94
N PHE A 202 21.00 -2.82 -6.01
CA PHE A 202 20.18 -3.45 -7.04
C PHE A 202 20.99 -4.41 -7.92
N GLY A 203 22.25 -4.09 -8.19
CA GLY A 203 23.15 -4.86 -9.05
C GLY A 203 23.81 -6.02 -8.31
N ASP A 204 24.56 -5.71 -7.24
CA ASP A 204 25.43 -6.69 -6.57
C ASP A 204 24.69 -7.51 -5.51
N PHE A 205 23.53 -7.03 -5.04
CA PHE A 205 22.74 -7.72 -4.01
C PHE A 205 21.40 -8.25 -4.50
N PHE A 206 20.46 -7.39 -4.90
CA PHE A 206 19.10 -7.83 -5.26
C PHE A 206 19.05 -8.66 -6.54
N SER A 207 19.89 -8.38 -7.54
CA SER A 207 19.93 -9.16 -8.79
C SER A 207 20.35 -10.63 -8.57
N PRO A 208 21.41 -10.95 -7.81
CA PRO A 208 21.76 -12.35 -7.53
C PRO A 208 20.92 -13.00 -6.43
N PHE A 209 20.21 -12.23 -5.59
CA PHE A 209 19.37 -12.77 -4.52
C PHE A 209 18.09 -13.39 -5.08
N LYS A 210 17.83 -14.65 -4.73
CA LYS A 210 16.64 -15.40 -5.15
C LYS A 210 15.52 -15.23 -4.13
N PHE A 211 14.47 -14.52 -4.53
CA PHE A 211 13.26 -14.35 -3.74
C PHE A 211 12.27 -15.49 -4.02
N SER A 212 11.55 -15.94 -2.98
CA SER A 212 10.49 -16.93 -3.15
C SER A 212 9.38 -16.42 -4.06
N GLU A 213 8.87 -17.28 -4.95
CA GLU A 213 7.77 -16.95 -5.87
C GLU A 213 6.49 -16.50 -5.15
N ARG A 214 6.34 -16.90 -3.88
CA ARG A 214 5.22 -16.50 -3.02
C ARG A 214 5.37 -15.07 -2.49
N SER A 215 6.55 -14.47 -2.57
CA SER A 215 6.84 -13.10 -2.17
C SER A 215 6.44 -12.11 -3.27
N LYS A 216 5.15 -11.81 -3.36
CA LYS A 216 4.57 -10.87 -4.36
C LYS A 216 5.24 -9.49 -4.42
N ASN A 217 5.89 -9.07 -3.34
CA ASN A 217 6.41 -7.72 -3.19
C ASN A 217 7.77 -7.52 -3.90
N PHE A 218 8.61 -8.57 -3.94
CA PHE A 218 9.92 -8.53 -4.59
C PHE A 218 9.90 -8.97 -6.05
N ILE A 219 8.76 -9.48 -6.54
CA ILE A 219 8.52 -9.64 -7.98
C ILE A 219 8.56 -8.28 -8.71
N MET A 220 8.38 -7.17 -7.98
CA MET A 220 8.37 -5.80 -8.51
C MET A 220 9.73 -5.08 -8.42
N LEU A 221 10.85 -5.79 -8.23
CA LEU A 221 12.19 -5.20 -8.08
C LEU A 221 12.56 -4.23 -9.20
N ASP A 222 12.29 -4.58 -10.46
CA ASP A 222 12.57 -3.70 -11.60
C ASP A 222 11.75 -2.41 -11.56
N SER A 223 10.48 -2.52 -11.13
CA SER A 223 9.61 -1.35 -10.93
C SER A 223 10.09 -0.49 -9.77
N MET A 224 10.57 -1.12 -8.69
CA MET A 224 11.15 -0.42 -7.53
C MET A 224 12.43 0.31 -7.92
N LYS A 225 13.32 -0.34 -8.67
CA LYS A 225 14.55 0.24 -9.23
C LYS A 225 14.23 1.44 -10.12
N LYS A 226 13.27 1.29 -11.04
CA LYS A 226 12.84 2.38 -11.92
C LYS A 226 12.20 3.54 -11.15
N TRP A 227 11.39 3.25 -10.12
CA TRP A 227 10.76 4.30 -9.34
C TRP A 227 11.80 5.10 -8.54
N ILE A 228 12.68 4.41 -7.81
CA ILE A 228 13.69 5.10 -7.00
C ILE A 228 14.71 5.83 -7.88
N SER A 229 14.96 5.33 -9.10
CA SER A 229 15.89 5.98 -10.02
C SER A 229 15.44 7.35 -10.50
N THR A 230 14.13 7.56 -10.61
CA THR A 230 13.56 8.87 -10.97
C THR A 230 13.63 9.91 -9.86
N LYS A 231 14.04 9.50 -8.65
CA LYS A 231 14.19 10.33 -7.47
C LYS A 231 15.69 10.51 -7.22
N SER A 232 16.34 11.30 -8.08
CA SER A 232 17.81 11.39 -8.22
C SER A 232 18.61 11.61 -6.92
N ASP A 233 18.01 12.19 -5.88
CA ASP A 233 18.68 12.43 -4.58
C ASP A 233 18.67 11.21 -3.63
N PHE A 234 17.96 10.14 -4.00
CA PHE A 234 17.62 9.01 -3.13
C PHE A 234 18.47 7.75 -3.40
N TYR A 235 19.57 7.88 -4.14
CA TYR A 235 20.47 6.75 -4.41
C TYR A 235 21.43 6.43 -3.26
N ASN A 236 21.38 7.18 -2.17
CA ASN A 236 22.20 6.95 -0.97
C ASN A 236 21.39 6.16 0.06
N TRP A 237 21.57 4.85 0.07
CA TRP A 237 20.90 3.95 0.99
C TRP A 237 21.66 3.83 2.31
N ASN A 238 20.91 3.60 3.38
CA ASN A 238 21.46 3.00 4.59
C ASN A 238 21.25 1.49 4.52
N VAL A 239 22.30 0.71 4.76
CA VAL A 239 22.22 -0.75 4.93
C VAL A 239 22.41 -1.05 6.40
N ILE A 240 21.52 -1.86 6.96
CA ILE A 240 21.50 -2.22 8.37
C ILE A 240 21.57 -3.75 8.46
N LEU A 241 22.59 -4.27 9.13
CA LEU A 241 22.65 -5.67 9.53
C LEU A 241 22.19 -5.77 10.99
N ALA A 242 20.98 -6.29 11.20
CA ALA A 242 20.32 -6.30 12.49
C ALA A 242 20.31 -7.70 13.12
N GLY A 243 20.46 -7.73 14.44
CA GLY A 243 20.41 -8.94 15.25
C GLY A 243 19.64 -8.73 16.55
N ILE A 244 19.87 -9.63 17.51
CA ILE A 244 19.33 -9.55 18.87
C ILE A 244 20.45 -9.41 19.89
N GLY A 245 20.26 -8.63 20.96
CA GLY A 245 21.32 -8.40 21.96
C GLY A 245 21.81 -9.67 22.64
N ASP A 246 20.92 -10.65 22.86
CA ASP A 246 21.25 -11.95 23.46
C ASP A 246 20.68 -13.07 22.58
N SER A 247 21.56 -13.84 21.93
CA SER A 247 21.18 -14.95 21.06
C SER A 247 21.62 -16.29 21.64
N LYS A 248 20.63 -17.17 21.84
CA LYS A 248 20.87 -18.59 22.17
C LYS A 248 21.32 -19.42 20.96
N ARG A 249 21.30 -18.83 19.76
CA ARG A 249 21.52 -19.52 18.47
C ARG A 249 22.81 -19.11 17.77
N GLY A 250 23.69 -18.43 18.51
CA GLY A 250 25.02 -18.04 18.06
C GLY A 250 25.02 -16.80 17.17
N GLN A 251 26.21 -16.54 16.61
CA GLN A 251 26.50 -15.41 15.75
C GLN A 251 26.65 -15.85 14.30
N TRP A 252 26.30 -14.95 13.39
CA TRP A 252 26.69 -15.03 12.00
C TRP A 252 27.92 -14.15 11.80
N GLU A 253 29.03 -14.80 11.49
CA GLU A 253 30.31 -14.15 11.20
C GLU A 253 30.44 -13.95 9.69
N ILE A 254 30.47 -12.71 9.25
CA ILE A 254 30.56 -12.36 7.83
C ILE A 254 32.02 -12.07 7.45
N GLY A 255 32.86 -11.67 8.42
CA GLY A 255 34.27 -11.34 8.21
C GLY A 255 34.57 -9.86 8.42
N ASN A 256 35.84 -9.45 8.30
CA ASN A 256 36.30 -8.06 8.54
C ASN A 256 35.91 -7.48 9.92
N GLY A 257 35.79 -8.35 10.93
CA GLY A 257 35.34 -7.96 12.28
C GLY A 257 33.84 -7.71 12.41
N VAL A 258 33.06 -8.01 11.36
CA VAL A 258 31.59 -7.91 11.38
C VAL A 258 30.99 -9.26 11.74
N SER A 259 30.40 -9.32 12.94
CA SER A 259 29.52 -10.40 13.37
C SER A 259 28.22 -9.84 13.92
N ILE A 260 27.14 -10.62 13.82
CA ILE A 260 25.84 -10.25 14.36
C ILE A 260 25.14 -11.48 14.94
N ASN A 261 24.42 -11.30 16.04
CA ASN A 261 23.60 -12.34 16.64
C ASN A 261 22.42 -12.71 15.72
N LYS A 262 22.21 -14.02 15.48
CA LYS A 262 21.10 -14.51 14.65
C LYS A 262 19.75 -14.26 15.32
N VAL A 263 18.70 -14.05 14.51
CA VAL A 263 17.32 -13.85 15.00
C VAL A 263 16.52 -15.15 14.96
N GLU A 264 15.52 -15.25 15.83
CA GLU A 264 14.64 -16.42 15.90
C GLU A 264 13.26 -16.12 15.25
N ARG A 265 12.77 -17.01 14.40
CA ARG A 265 11.43 -16.93 13.79
C ARG A 265 10.77 -18.30 13.71
N GLY A 266 9.49 -18.37 14.10
CA GLY A 266 8.64 -19.55 13.88
C GLY A 266 7.85 -19.44 12.57
N ILE A 267 7.49 -20.60 12.01
CA ILE A 267 6.68 -20.72 10.80
C ILE A 267 5.20 -20.57 11.17
N GLU A 268 4.45 -19.77 10.40
CA GLU A 268 2.99 -19.68 10.47
C GLU A 268 2.32 -20.61 9.46
N LYS A 269 2.92 -20.78 8.26
CA LYS A 269 2.44 -21.72 7.23
C LYS A 269 3.59 -22.41 6.53
N ASP A 270 3.48 -23.72 6.37
CA ASP A 270 4.40 -24.54 5.58
C ASP A 270 3.69 -24.99 4.30
N TYR A 271 4.34 -24.78 3.15
CA TYR A 271 3.82 -25.14 1.83
C TYR A 271 4.54 -26.36 1.23
N GLY A 272 5.44 -27.01 1.99
CA GLY A 272 6.26 -28.12 1.54
C GLY A 272 7.55 -27.64 0.87
N ASP A 273 7.46 -26.83 -0.18
CA ASP A 273 8.59 -26.25 -0.91
C ASP A 273 9.07 -24.90 -0.36
N ALA A 274 8.18 -24.19 0.35
CA ALA A 274 8.43 -22.87 0.92
C ALA A 274 7.79 -22.72 2.31
N VAL A 275 8.36 -21.81 3.11
CA VAL A 275 7.88 -21.48 4.46
C VAL A 275 7.42 -20.02 4.53
N PHE A 276 6.41 -19.74 5.34
CA PHE A 276 5.94 -18.39 5.64
C PHE A 276 6.01 -18.13 7.14
N ILE A 277 6.75 -17.09 7.54
CA ILE A 277 7.07 -16.79 8.96
C ILE A 277 6.08 -15.82 9.63
N GLY A 278 5.07 -15.37 8.89
CA GLY A 278 4.08 -14.37 9.31
C GLY A 278 4.26 -13.03 8.60
N ASN A 279 3.45 -12.03 8.96
CA ASN A 279 3.35 -10.76 8.21
C ASN A 279 4.44 -9.72 8.50
N THR A 280 5.36 -9.97 9.43
CA THR A 280 6.35 -8.97 9.85
C THR A 280 7.68 -9.62 10.17
N LEU A 281 8.76 -9.04 9.63
CA LEU A 281 10.12 -9.47 9.88
C LEU A 281 10.84 -8.49 10.81
N ALA A 282 10.85 -7.19 10.47
CA ALA A 282 11.61 -6.18 11.18
C ALA A 282 10.89 -5.66 12.43
N SER A 283 11.61 -5.63 13.56
CA SER A 283 11.13 -4.96 14.77
C SER A 283 11.15 -3.44 14.56
N PRO A 284 10.21 -2.67 15.16
CA PRO A 284 10.22 -1.22 15.06
C PRO A 284 11.53 -0.54 15.51
N ILE A 285 12.26 -1.15 16.46
CA ILE A 285 13.56 -0.62 16.90
C ILE A 285 14.66 -0.75 15.82
N ASP A 286 14.63 -1.82 15.04
CA ASP A 286 15.63 -2.05 13.99
C ASP A 286 15.45 -1.04 12.84
N ARG A 287 14.20 -0.60 12.60
CA ARG A 287 13.85 0.39 11.58
C ARG A 287 14.41 1.78 11.84
N VAL A 288 14.93 2.01 13.04
CA VAL A 288 15.55 3.27 13.48
C VAL A 288 17.01 3.08 13.87
N ALA A 289 17.60 1.91 13.58
CA ALA A 289 18.97 1.61 13.98
C ALA A 289 20.02 2.52 13.32
N ASP A 290 19.66 3.20 12.23
CA ASP A 290 20.46 4.20 11.53
C ASP A 290 20.29 5.63 12.08
N ILE A 291 19.64 5.84 13.22
CA ILE A 291 19.53 7.16 13.87
C ILE A 291 20.75 7.45 14.75
N TYR A 292 21.28 8.67 14.63
CA TYR A 292 22.12 9.27 15.67
C TYR A 292 21.26 10.06 16.64
N LYS A 293 21.41 9.83 17.95
CA LYS A 293 20.64 10.56 18.97
C LYS A 293 20.87 12.08 18.87
N SER A 294 22.06 12.50 18.46
CA SER A 294 22.43 13.90 18.24
C SER A 294 21.65 14.60 17.12
N ASN A 295 21.11 13.84 16.16
CA ASN A 295 20.35 14.39 15.04
C ASN A 295 18.87 14.60 15.36
N TYR A 296 18.41 14.17 16.54
CA TYR A 296 17.02 14.33 16.94
C TYR A 296 16.72 15.79 17.31
N LYS A 297 15.78 16.41 16.59
CA LYS A 297 15.51 17.86 16.68
C LYS A 297 14.30 18.24 17.54
N SER A 298 13.47 17.26 17.92
CA SER A 298 12.25 17.53 18.68
C SER A 298 12.56 17.86 20.15
N LYS A 299 11.62 18.58 20.78
CA LYS A 299 11.65 18.88 22.22
C LYS A 299 11.21 17.69 23.09
N GLU A 300 10.56 16.69 22.51
CA GLU A 300 10.20 15.46 23.22
C GLU A 300 11.46 14.69 23.64
N ASP A 301 11.34 13.84 24.65
CA ASP A 301 12.45 12.99 25.07
C ASP A 301 12.66 11.83 24.09
N PHE A 302 13.88 11.69 23.56
CA PHE A 302 14.21 10.70 22.53
C PHE A 302 13.90 9.27 22.99
N ASP A 303 14.34 8.90 24.20
CA ASP A 303 14.19 7.53 24.70
C ASP A 303 12.70 7.21 24.99
N THR A 304 11.89 8.22 25.28
CA THR A 304 10.44 8.09 25.39
C THR A 304 9.78 7.82 24.04
N VAL A 305 10.14 8.57 22.99
CA VAL A 305 9.60 8.34 21.64
C VAL A 305 10.08 7.00 21.07
N LEU A 306 11.33 6.61 21.35
CA LEU A 306 11.90 5.33 20.95
C LEU A 306 11.11 4.13 21.51
N LYS A 307 10.57 4.26 22.74
CA LYS A 307 9.72 3.22 23.34
C LYS A 307 8.36 3.09 22.64
N ASP A 308 7.85 4.17 22.06
CA ASP A 308 6.64 4.12 21.24
C ASP A 308 6.95 3.56 19.85
N ARG A 309 6.84 2.24 19.76
CA ARG A 309 7.08 1.47 18.54
C ARG A 309 6.22 1.90 17.35
N SER A 310 5.12 2.63 17.55
CA SER A 310 4.29 3.12 16.46
C SER A 310 4.89 4.35 15.76
N LYS A 311 5.71 5.13 16.47
CA LYS A 311 6.27 6.42 16.05
C LYS A 311 7.62 6.34 15.33
N TRP A 312 8.10 5.15 14.99
CA TRP A 312 9.42 4.98 14.36
C TRP A 312 9.61 5.83 13.09
N ARG A 313 8.55 6.10 12.31
CA ARG A 313 8.62 6.98 11.13
C ARG A 313 8.75 8.46 11.47
N GLU A 314 8.03 8.91 12.50
CA GLU A 314 8.16 10.27 13.03
C GLU A 314 9.58 10.47 13.52
N LEU A 315 10.12 9.51 14.28
CA LEU A 315 11.49 9.52 14.78
C LEU A 315 12.52 9.63 13.64
N ARG A 316 12.37 8.83 12.58
CA ARG A 316 13.22 8.94 11.38
C ARG A 316 13.11 10.30 10.73
N ALA A 317 11.89 10.84 10.60
CA ALA A 317 11.68 12.14 9.97
C ALA A 317 12.33 13.28 10.75
N GLU A 318 12.20 13.28 12.08
CA GLU A 318 12.84 14.26 12.98
C GLU A 318 14.38 14.21 12.90
N CYS A 319 14.94 13.05 12.56
CA CYS A 319 16.38 12.86 12.39
C CYS A 319 16.86 13.08 10.93
N GLY A 320 15.99 13.54 10.03
CA GLY A 320 16.32 13.78 8.61
C GLY A 320 16.43 12.52 7.75
N LEU A 321 15.91 11.38 8.22
CA LEU A 321 15.95 10.09 7.52
C LEU A 321 14.62 9.72 6.85
N ARG A 322 13.69 10.67 6.71
CA ARG A 322 12.42 10.48 5.99
C ARG A 322 12.65 10.00 4.55
N ASP A 323 13.62 10.63 3.92
CA ASP A 323 13.91 10.51 2.49
C ASP A 323 15.14 9.65 2.22
N VAL A 324 15.60 8.89 3.22
CA VAL A 324 16.73 7.97 3.08
C VAL A 324 16.19 6.55 2.97
N PRO A 325 16.32 5.88 1.80
CA PRO A 325 15.95 4.48 1.69
C PRO A 325 16.83 3.61 2.60
N THR A 326 16.26 2.54 3.13
CA THR A 326 16.97 1.69 4.09
C THR A 326 16.71 0.22 3.81
N LEU A 327 17.79 -0.56 3.71
CA LEU A 327 17.78 -2.01 3.59
C LEU A 327 18.21 -2.61 4.92
N LEU A 328 17.33 -3.38 5.55
CA LEU A 328 17.63 -4.17 6.75
C LEU A 328 17.85 -5.62 6.32
N ILE A 329 18.89 -6.24 6.87
CA ILE A 329 19.30 -7.61 6.63
C ILE A 329 19.32 -8.35 7.96
N TYR A 330 18.71 -9.52 7.98
CA TYR A 330 18.63 -10.41 9.13
C TYR A 330 19.13 -11.80 8.75
N CYS A 331 19.84 -12.45 9.68
CA CYS A 331 20.13 -13.87 9.61
C CYS A 331 19.20 -14.61 10.57
N ILE A 332 18.24 -15.35 10.02
CA ILE A 332 17.26 -16.14 10.76
C ILE A 332 17.87 -17.52 10.99
N SER A 333 18.01 -17.89 12.26
CA SER A 333 18.61 -19.18 12.64
C SER A 333 17.77 -20.35 12.11
N LYS A 334 18.43 -21.36 11.50
CA LYS A 334 17.77 -22.64 11.18
C LYS A 334 17.23 -23.36 12.41
N ASP A 335 17.86 -23.13 13.55
CA ASP A 335 17.49 -23.70 14.84
C ASP A 335 16.48 -22.83 15.61
N SER A 336 15.73 -21.97 14.90
CA SER A 336 14.71 -21.11 15.49
C SER A 336 13.60 -21.92 16.16
N GLU A 337 13.27 -21.56 17.40
CA GLU A 337 12.12 -22.11 18.10
C GLU A 337 10.87 -21.19 17.97
N PRO A 338 9.67 -21.78 17.93
CA PRO A 338 8.44 -21.00 17.82
C PRO A 338 8.19 -20.20 19.09
N SER A 339 7.96 -18.90 18.93
CA SER A 339 7.64 -17.98 20.04
C SER A 339 6.19 -18.07 20.53
N SER A 340 5.34 -18.86 19.87
CA SER A 340 3.90 -18.98 20.17
C SER A 340 3.35 -20.33 19.76
N ILE A 341 2.30 -20.80 20.46
CA ILE A 341 1.61 -22.08 20.19
C ILE A 341 1.15 -22.27 18.74
N ASN A 342 0.81 -21.18 18.05
CA ASN A 342 0.32 -21.22 16.66
C ASN A 342 1.43 -21.28 15.62
N LYS A 343 2.70 -21.34 16.04
CA LYS A 343 3.85 -21.39 15.12
C LYS A 343 4.59 -22.72 15.28
N SER A 344 5.11 -23.23 14.17
CA SER A 344 5.97 -24.40 14.14
C SER A 344 7.45 -24.03 14.04
N LYS A 345 8.33 -25.01 14.30
CA LYS A 345 9.79 -24.86 14.17
C LYS A 345 10.15 -24.55 12.71
N LEU A 346 11.21 -23.77 12.52
CA LEU A 346 11.77 -23.53 11.20
C LEU A 346 12.33 -24.86 10.65
N ASP A 347 11.71 -25.39 9.60
CA ASP A 347 12.08 -26.65 8.95
C ASP A 347 12.92 -26.37 7.70
N VAL A 348 14.17 -25.97 7.91
CA VAL A 348 15.15 -25.61 6.88
C VAL A 348 16.54 -26.12 7.25
N GLU A 349 17.35 -26.46 6.26
CA GLU A 349 18.69 -27.06 6.49
C GLU A 349 19.76 -26.04 6.89
N GLU A 350 19.56 -24.77 6.52
CA GLU A 350 20.51 -23.67 6.65
C GLU A 350 19.83 -22.38 7.11
N ASP A 351 20.62 -21.46 7.68
CA ASP A 351 20.12 -20.16 8.13
C ASP A 351 19.54 -19.34 6.96
N LEU A 352 18.37 -18.72 7.16
CA LEU A 352 17.70 -17.93 6.13
C LEU A 352 18.13 -16.47 6.21
N ILE A 353 18.24 -15.80 5.06
CA ILE A 353 18.46 -14.36 5.00
C ILE A 353 17.12 -13.65 4.78
N GLY A 354 16.72 -12.84 5.76
CA GLY A 354 15.53 -12.01 5.70
C GLY A 354 15.87 -10.55 5.38
N LEU A 355 15.11 -9.93 4.48
CA LEU A 355 15.28 -8.55 4.04
C LEU A 355 14.05 -7.71 4.37
N THR A 356 14.28 -6.49 4.84
CA THR A 356 13.25 -5.46 4.96
C THR A 356 13.72 -4.19 4.26
N VAL A 357 12.94 -3.67 3.33
CA VAL A 357 13.21 -2.42 2.62
C VAL A 357 12.22 -1.35 3.10
N ILE A 358 12.76 -0.23 3.57
CA ILE A 358 12.03 0.99 3.88
C ILE A 358 12.25 1.95 2.73
N MET A 359 11.19 2.19 1.96
CA MET A 359 11.22 3.17 0.88
C MET A 359 11.04 4.59 1.45
N PRO A 360 11.66 5.60 0.81
CA PRO A 360 11.63 6.97 1.28
C PRO A 360 10.23 7.56 1.19
N GLY A 361 9.96 8.53 2.06
CA GLY A 361 8.74 9.33 2.08
C GLY A 361 7.64 8.81 3.02
N VAL A 362 6.38 9.11 2.71
CA VAL A 362 5.28 9.02 3.70
C VAL A 362 4.60 7.66 3.67
N LYS A 363 4.31 7.11 4.87
CA LYS A 363 3.70 5.78 5.03
C LYS A 363 2.54 5.57 4.07
N GLN A 364 2.64 4.53 3.24
CA GLN A 364 1.52 4.02 2.46
C GLN A 364 1.09 2.67 3.06
N THR A 365 -0.22 2.49 3.25
CA THR A 365 -0.78 1.30 3.92
C THR A 365 -0.85 0.05 3.02
N LYS A 366 -0.57 0.15 1.71
CA LYS A 366 -0.56 -0.99 0.77
C LYS A 366 0.47 -0.78 -0.35
N LEU A 367 1.11 -1.87 -0.79
CA LEU A 367 1.85 -1.90 -2.06
C LEU A 367 0.92 -1.54 -3.21
N LYS A 368 1.38 -0.62 -4.04
CA LYS A 368 0.53 0.21 -4.89
C LYS A 368 0.55 -0.26 -6.34
N ALA A 369 -0.65 -0.46 -6.88
CA ALA A 369 -0.89 -0.59 -8.32
C ALA A 369 -0.47 0.70 -9.04
N GLN A 370 -0.64 0.77 -10.36
CA GLN A 370 -0.50 2.04 -11.08
C GLN A 370 -1.54 3.08 -10.59
N TYR A 371 -1.16 4.37 -10.57
CA TYR A 371 -2.05 5.48 -10.21
C TYR A 371 -2.20 6.44 -11.38
N LEU A 372 -3.28 7.21 -11.34
CA LEU A 372 -3.51 8.37 -12.18
C LEU A 372 -3.44 9.61 -11.28
N GLN A 373 -2.63 10.59 -11.68
CA GLN A 373 -2.49 11.87 -10.98
C GLN A 373 -2.47 13.04 -11.97
N ILE A 374 -2.78 14.24 -11.49
CA ILE A 374 -2.54 15.47 -12.23
C ILE A 374 -1.16 15.99 -11.79
N PRO A 375 -0.23 16.31 -12.71
CA PRO A 375 1.08 16.82 -12.32
C PRO A 375 0.96 18.11 -11.50
N PRO A 376 1.79 18.33 -10.47
CA PRO A 376 1.76 19.54 -9.65
C PRO A 376 1.85 20.84 -10.46
N SER A 377 2.57 20.83 -11.59
CA SER A 377 2.69 21.96 -12.51
C SER A 377 1.37 22.41 -13.14
N PHE A 378 0.36 21.53 -13.24
CA PHE A 378 -0.98 21.86 -13.72
C PHE A 378 -1.92 22.33 -12.61
N VAL A 379 -1.53 22.18 -11.34
CA VAL A 379 -2.33 22.58 -10.17
C VAL A 379 -1.98 23.99 -9.71
N ARG A 380 -0.75 24.46 -9.99
CA ARG A 380 -0.42 25.88 -9.93
C ARG A 380 -1.16 26.55 -11.08
N GLY A 381 -2.25 27.26 -10.75
CA GLY A 381 -2.82 28.21 -11.68
C GLY A 381 -1.70 29.14 -12.16
N GLU A 382 -1.65 29.41 -13.45
CA GLU A 382 -0.91 30.56 -13.96
C GLU A 382 -1.30 31.78 -13.11
N GLU A 383 -0.31 32.39 -12.44
CA GLU A 383 -0.45 33.74 -11.89
C GLU A 383 -0.49 34.77 -13.02
#